data_AF-A0A1I6E0A8-F1
#
_entry.id   AF-A0A1I6E0A8-F1
#
_cell.length_a   1.000
_cell.length_b   1.000
_cell.length_c   1.000
_cell.angle_alpha   90.00
_cell.angle_beta   90.00
_cell.angle_gamma   90.00
#
_symmetry.space_group_name_H-M   'P 1'
#
loop_
_entity.id
_entity.type
_entity.pdbx_description
1 polymer ?
#
loop_
_entity_poly.entity_id
_entity_poly.type
_entity_poly.pdbx_seq_one_letter_code
_entity_poly.pdbx_strand_id
1 'polypeptide(L)'
;MSNRANPGCVCCAPPVRDLTKLTFLDGTQMGIIGLKGVLAAIYAEGWQANDDTAEEIANRLEGKNYIPDSAREEYQRLFLKEYKKFIADQKNKIA
;
A
#
# COMPACT_ATOMS: atom_id res chain seq x y z
N MET A 1 -23.61 -24.68 -7.01
CA MET A 1 -23.25 -23.39 -6.35
C MET A 1 -22.58 -22.52 -7.40
N SER A 2 -23.29 -21.50 -7.88
CA SER A 2 -22.84 -20.64 -8.98
C SER A 2 -21.87 -19.58 -8.42
N ASN A 3 -20.57 -19.81 -8.58
CA ASN A 3 -19.54 -18.80 -8.34
C ASN A 3 -19.60 -17.78 -9.49
N ARG A 4 -20.48 -16.78 -9.36
CA ARG A 4 -20.45 -15.59 -10.20
C ARG A 4 -19.23 -14.76 -9.81
N ALA A 5 -18.07 -15.12 -10.35
CA ALA A 5 -17.00 -14.15 -10.53
C ALA A 5 -17.57 -13.04 -11.40
N ASN A 6 -17.76 -11.86 -10.83
CA ASN A 6 -18.22 -10.67 -11.52
C ASN A 6 -17.19 -10.35 -12.63
N PRO A 7 -17.49 -10.58 -13.93
CA PRO A 7 -16.57 -10.26 -15.00
C PRO A 7 -16.71 -8.75 -15.24
N GLY A 8 -16.07 -7.96 -14.38
CA GLY A 8 -16.06 -6.50 -14.51
C GLY A 8 -15.81 -6.12 -15.96
N CYS A 9 -16.61 -5.19 -16.46
CA CYS A 9 -16.61 -4.75 -17.86
C CYS A 9 -15.19 -4.39 -18.32
N VAL A 10 -14.61 -5.18 -19.24
CA VAL A 10 -13.20 -5.07 -19.67
C VAL A 10 -13.03 -4.15 -20.89
N CYS A 11 -14.03 -3.33 -21.23
CA CYS A 11 -14.06 -2.74 -22.57
C CYS A 11 -12.99 -1.65 -22.84
N CYS A 12 -12.43 -0.97 -21.82
CA CYS A 12 -11.45 0.11 -22.08
C CYS A 12 -10.31 0.27 -21.03
N ALA A 13 -10.35 -0.38 -19.86
CA ALA A 13 -9.34 -0.18 -18.82
C ALA A 13 -8.63 -1.51 -18.51
N PRO A 14 -7.33 -1.67 -18.84
CA PRO A 14 -6.59 -2.85 -18.43
C PRO A 14 -6.53 -2.93 -16.90
N PRO A 15 -6.52 -4.13 -16.31
CA PRO A 15 -6.32 -4.27 -14.87
C PRO A 15 -4.97 -3.68 -14.48
N VAL A 16 -4.98 -2.65 -13.64
CA VAL A 16 -3.78 -2.10 -13.01
C VAL A 16 -3.24 -3.15 -12.03
N ARG A 17 -2.10 -3.74 -12.37
CA ARG A 17 -1.39 -4.68 -11.49
C ARG A 17 -0.81 -3.92 -10.30
N ASP A 18 -0.73 -4.60 -9.15
CA ASP A 18 -0.12 -4.09 -7.92
C ASP A 18 -0.70 -2.78 -7.36
N LEU A 19 -1.99 -2.55 -7.59
CA LEU A 19 -2.74 -1.45 -6.97
C LEU A 19 -3.20 -1.84 -5.56
N THR A 20 -2.80 -1.06 -4.56
CA THR A 20 -3.34 -1.16 -3.20
C THR A 20 -4.17 0.07 -2.90
N LYS A 21 -5.39 -0.15 -2.39
CA LYS A 21 -6.30 0.93 -2.04
C LYS A 21 -6.08 1.36 -0.59
N LEU A 22 -5.77 2.64 -0.39
CA LEU A 22 -5.74 3.29 0.91
C LEU A 22 -7.02 4.06 1.14
N THR A 23 -7.48 4.06 2.39
CA THR A 23 -8.65 4.83 2.83
C THR A 23 -8.21 5.82 3.90
N PHE A 24 -8.46 7.09 3.62
CA PHE A 24 -8.16 8.23 4.47
C PHE A 24 -9.25 8.42 5.53
N LEU A 25 -8.99 9.23 6.55
CA LEU A 25 -9.93 9.43 7.67
C LEU A 25 -11.21 10.16 7.23
N ASP A 26 -11.10 11.02 6.22
CA ASP A 26 -12.20 11.73 5.58
C ASP A 26 -13.06 10.83 4.66
N GLY A 27 -12.70 9.55 4.53
CA GLY A 27 -13.37 8.58 3.65
C GLY A 27 -12.86 8.58 2.20
N THR A 28 -11.92 9.47 1.85
CA THR A 28 -11.26 9.50 0.55
C THR A 28 -10.49 8.22 0.32
N GLN A 29 -10.50 7.73 -0.92
CA GLN A 29 -9.86 6.47 -1.30
C GLN A 29 -8.85 6.73 -2.40
N MET A 30 -7.60 6.34 -2.17
CA MET A 30 -6.51 6.51 -3.13
C MET A 30 -5.89 5.16 -3.48
N GLY A 31 -5.65 4.95 -4.77
CA GLY A 31 -4.93 3.78 -5.26
C GLY A 31 -3.43 4.06 -5.29
N ILE A 32 -2.64 3.22 -4.63
CA ILE A 32 -1.18 3.27 -4.60
C ILE A 32 -0.61 2.09 -5.35
N ILE A 33 0.16 2.37 -6.38
CA ILE A 33 0.79 1.36 -7.22
C ILE A 33 2.13 0.95 -6.58
N GLY A 34 2.33 -0.36 -6.43
CA GLY A 34 3.60 -0.94 -6.00
C GLY A 34 3.82 -0.97 -4.48
N LEU A 35 2.84 -0.59 -3.66
CA LEU A 35 2.96 -0.54 -2.20
C LEU A 35 3.46 -1.88 -1.61
N LYS A 36 2.86 -3.01 -2.01
CA LYS A 36 3.23 -4.33 -1.47
C LYS A 36 4.71 -4.69 -1.72
N GLY A 37 5.23 -4.33 -2.89
CA GLY A 37 6.63 -4.57 -3.23
C GLY A 37 7.58 -3.75 -2.36
N VAL A 38 7.25 -2.47 -2.14
CA VAL A 38 8.04 -1.59 -1.26
C VAL A 38 8.01 -2.09 0.20
N LEU A 39 6.83 -2.48 0.71
CA LEU A 39 6.71 -3.03 2.07
C LEU A 39 7.53 -4.31 2.25
N ALA A 40 7.51 -5.21 1.25
CA ALA A 40 8.30 -6.43 1.28
C ALA A 40 9.81 -6.16 1.26
N ALA A 41 10.27 -5.19 0.46
CA ALA A 41 11.69 -4.80 0.41
C ALA A 41 12.16 -4.24 1.76
N ILE A 42 11.41 -3.30 2.33
CA ILE A 42 11.72 -2.70 3.63
C ILE A 42 11.70 -3.72 4.76
N TYR A 43 10.75 -4.67 4.72
CA TYR A 43 10.72 -5.78 5.66
C TYR A 43 11.94 -6.69 5.54
N ALA A 44 12.36 -7.02 4.31
CA ALA A 44 13.54 -7.83 4.06
C ALA A 44 14.85 -7.14 4.50
N GLU A 45 14.90 -5.82 4.42
CA GLU A 45 15.99 -4.99 4.94
C GLU A 45 15.98 -4.88 6.48
N GLY A 46 14.92 -5.33 7.15
CA GLY A 46 14.84 -5.40 8.62
C GLY A 46 14.43 -4.10 9.31
N TRP A 47 13.79 -3.17 8.59
CA TRP A 47 13.36 -1.90 9.17
C TRP A 47 12.21 -2.08 10.17
N GLN A 48 12.24 -1.29 11.24
CA GLN A 48 11.20 -1.27 12.26
C GLN A 48 10.03 -0.37 11.84
N ALA A 49 8.84 -0.60 12.38
CA ALA A 49 7.68 0.26 12.07
C ALA A 49 7.73 1.59 12.84
N ASN A 50 8.60 2.51 12.41
CA ASN A 50 8.77 3.88 12.91
C ASN A 50 8.47 4.94 11.83
N ASP A 51 8.56 6.21 12.21
CA ASP A 51 8.27 7.34 11.31
C ASP A 51 9.30 7.46 10.18
N ASP A 52 10.59 7.17 10.45
CA ASP A 52 11.64 7.13 9.43
C ASP A 52 11.32 6.13 8.31
N THR A 53 10.75 4.98 8.68
CA THR A 53 10.31 3.96 7.71
C THR A 53 9.12 4.45 6.90
N ALA A 54 8.22 5.21 7.50
CA ALA A 54 7.08 5.78 6.77
C ALA A 54 7.54 6.80 5.73
N GLU A 55 8.55 7.61 6.07
CA GLU A 55 9.20 8.53 5.13
C GLU A 55 9.91 7.78 4.00
N GLU A 56 10.67 6.74 4.33
CA GLU A 56 11.35 5.93 3.33
C GLU A 56 10.37 5.22 2.38
N ILE A 57 9.25 4.71 2.89
CA ILE A 57 8.16 4.16 2.06
C ILE A 57 7.62 5.24 1.10
N ALA A 58 7.38 6.45 1.61
CA ALA A 58 6.89 7.56 0.79
C ALA A 58 7.91 7.93 -0.31
N ASN A 59 9.19 8.05 0.03
CA ASN A 59 10.29 8.35 -0.90
C ASN A 59 10.36 7.32 -2.04
N ARG A 60 10.27 6.02 -1.71
CA ARG A 60 10.30 4.94 -2.71
C ARG A 60 9.06 4.91 -3.61
N LEU A 61 7.92 5.41 -3.12
CA LEU A 61 6.65 5.43 -3.85
C LEU A 61 6.44 6.69 -4.68
N GLU A 62 7.06 7.81 -4.32
CA GLU A 62 6.94 9.10 -5.00
C GLU A 62 7.36 9.03 -6.47
N GLY A 63 8.35 8.19 -6.81
CA GLY A 63 8.75 7.96 -8.20
C GLY A 63 7.68 7.29 -9.09
N LYS A 64 6.62 6.72 -8.51
CA LYS A 64 5.53 6.02 -9.21
C LYS A 64 4.14 6.57 -8.91
N ASN A 65 3.99 7.39 -7.87
CA ASN A 65 2.71 7.87 -7.36
C ASN A 65 2.83 9.35 -7.02
N TYR A 66 1.79 10.13 -7.30
CA TYR A 66 1.72 11.52 -6.87
C TYR A 66 1.34 11.58 -5.39
N ILE A 67 2.25 12.12 -4.56
CA ILE A 67 2.03 12.36 -3.14
C ILE A 67 2.15 13.87 -2.92
N PRO A 68 1.05 14.60 -2.72
CA PRO A 68 1.13 16.03 -2.48
C PRO A 68 1.76 16.31 -1.11
N ASP A 69 2.66 17.29 -1.04
CA ASP A 69 3.35 17.66 0.21
C ASP A 69 2.39 17.98 1.35
N SER A 70 1.26 18.63 1.03
CA SER A 70 0.23 18.98 2.02
C SER A 70 -0.43 17.77 2.69
N ALA A 71 -0.39 16.59 2.05
CA ALA A 71 -0.97 15.36 2.59
C ALA A 71 0.11 14.33 2.98
N ARG A 72 1.40 14.66 2.83
CA ARG A 72 2.51 13.70 3.00
C ARG A 72 2.50 13.01 4.36
N GLU A 73 2.24 13.75 5.43
CA GLU A 73 2.11 13.19 6.79
C GLU A 73 0.97 12.17 6.90
N GLU A 74 -0.17 12.44 6.25
CA GLU A 74 -1.32 11.53 6.29
C GLU A 74 -1.02 10.24 5.52
N TYR A 75 -0.36 10.36 4.36
CA TYR A 75 0.15 9.21 3.62
C TYR A 75 1.13 8.38 4.46
N GLN A 76 2.09 9.01 5.12
CA GLN A 76 3.04 8.33 6.02
C GLN A 76 2.32 7.55 7.12
N ARG A 77 1.31 8.14 7.77
CA ARG A 77 0.50 7.45 8.79
C ARG A 77 -0.19 6.21 8.22
N LEU A 78 -0.75 6.30 7.01
CA LEU A 78 -1.40 5.17 6.34
C LEU A 78 -0.40 4.10 5.92
N PHE A 79 0.76 4.48 5.39
CA PHE A 79 1.83 3.54 5.03
C PHE A 79 2.34 2.79 6.24
N LEU A 80 2.56 3.49 7.35
CA LEU A 80 3.01 2.87 8.60
C LEU A 80 1.97 1.89 9.14
N LYS A 81 0.68 2.24 9.06
CA LYS A 81 -0.42 1.35 9.43
C LYS A 81 -0.40 0.07 8.60
N GLU A 82 -0.24 0.17 7.28
CA GLU A 82 -0.17 -1.03 6.44
C GLU A 82 1.13 -1.81 6.59
N TYR A 83 2.24 -1.15 6.87
CA TYR A 83 3.50 -1.84 7.17
C TYR A 83 3.39 -2.66 8.46
N LYS A 84 2.77 -2.12 9.51
CA LYS A 84 2.50 -2.85 10.76
C LYS A 84 1.64 -4.08 10.52
N LYS A 85 0.59 -3.96 9.71
CA LYS A 85 -0.24 -5.13 9.32
C LYS A 85 0.56 -6.14 8.51
N PHE A 86 1.38 -5.67 7.57
CA PHE A 86 2.23 -6.54 6.77
C PHE A 86 3.19 -7.35 7.65
N ILE A 87 3.88 -6.71 8.61
CA ILE A 87 4.77 -7.41 9.56
C ILE A 87 3.99 -8.47 10.36
N ALA A 88 2.80 -8.12 10.86
CA ALA A 88 1.97 -9.07 11.61
C ALA A 88 1.58 -10.28 10.75
N ASP A 89 1.17 -10.05 9.51
CA ASP A 89 0.85 -11.11 8.55
C ASP A 89 2.06 -12.00 8.22
N GLN A 90 3.26 -11.42 8.08
CA GLN A 90 4.48 -12.20 7.86
C GLN A 90 4.81 -13.08 9.08
N LYS A 91 4.70 -12.54 10.30
CA LYS A 91 4.91 -13.32 11.53
C LYS A 91 3.94 -14.49 11.63
N ASN A 92 2.67 -14.29 11.27
CA ASN A 92 1.64 -15.33 11.31
C ASN A 92 1.84 -16.43 10.26
N LYS A 93 2.55 -16.16 9.16
CA LYS A 93 2.85 -17.17 8.13
C LYS A 93 4.05 -18.06 8.47
N ILE A 94 4.88 -17.62 9.42
CA ILE A 94 6.09 -18.33 9.85
C ILE A 94 5.81 -19.17 11.11
N ALA A 95 4.69 -18.94 11.80
CA ALA A 95 4.20 -19.72 12.92
C ALA A 95 3.38 -20.94 12.46
#